data_AF-A0A364P1N5-F1
#
_entry.id   AF-A0A364P1N5-F1
#
_cell.length_a   1.000
_cell.length_b   1.000
_cell.length_c   1.000
_cell.angle_alpha   90.00
_cell.angle_beta   90.00
_cell.angle_gamma   90.00
#
_symmetry.space_group_name_H-M   'P 1'
#
loop_
_entity.id
_entity.type
_entity.pdbx_description
1 polymer ?
#
loop_
_entity_poly.entity_id
_entity_poly.type
_entity_poly.pdbx_seq_one_letter_code
_entity_poly.pdbx_strand_id
1 'polypeptide(L)' 'MDEADVANDRAEQFIAEALKAARLKKNEAPSTGVCRSCEELIEAERLRINPTARLCAECAAEDEASRKRAHRVGG' A
#
# COMPACT_ATOMS: atom_id res chain seq x y z
N MET A 1 28.07 20.17 12.90
CA MET A 1 27.17 19.08 12.51
C MET A 1 27.50 17.92 13.42
N ASP A 2 26.66 17.70 14.41
CA ASP A 2 26.82 16.61 15.36
C ASP A 2 26.11 15.34 14.85
N GLU A 3 26.19 14.26 15.63
CA GLU A 3 25.55 13.00 15.26
C GLU A 3 24.02 13.12 15.18
N ALA A 4 23.43 14.05 15.94
CA ALA A 4 21.99 14.29 15.95
C ALA A 4 21.54 14.99 14.66
N ASP A 5 22.30 15.98 14.18
CA ASP A 5 22.08 16.64 12.90
C ASP A 5 22.09 15.63 11.75
N VAL A 6 23.09 14.73 11.71
CA VAL A 6 23.22 13.69 10.67
C VAL A 6 22.07 12.67 10.73
N ALA A 7 21.64 12.29 11.94
CA ALA A 7 20.52 11.38 12.13
C ALA A 7 19.20 12.01 11.66
N ASN A 8 19.00 13.29 11.95
CA ASN A 8 17.80 14.02 11.53
C ASN A 8 17.73 14.14 10.01
N ASP A 9 18.82 14.55 9.35
CA ASP A 9 18.88 14.66 7.89
C ASP A 9 18.57 13.33 7.19
N ARG A 10 19.07 12.22 7.74
CA ARG A 10 18.75 10.88 7.23
C ARG A 10 17.27 10.54 7.40
N ALA A 11 16.70 10.84 8.57
CA ALA A 11 15.27 10.60 8.81
C ALA A 11 14.40 11.40 7.84
N GLU A 12 14.73 12.67 7.59
CA GLU A 12 14.03 13.52 6.62
C GLU A 12 14.11 12.96 5.19
N GLN A 13 15.29 12.47 4.78
CA GLN A 13 15.46 11.81 3.48
C GLN A 13 14.57 10.57 3.35
N PHE A 14 14.57 9.68 4.35
CA PHE A 14 13.73 8.49 4.34
C PHE A 14 12.23 8.81 4.27
N ILE A 15 11.79 9.84 5.01
CA ILE A 15 10.40 10.30 4.97
C ILE A 15 10.05 10.83 3.58
N ALA A 16 10.92 11.65 2.98
CA ALA A 16 10.70 12.21 1.66
C ALA A 16 10.60 11.12 0.59
N GLU A 17 11.45 10.09 0.65
CA GLU A 17 11.41 8.94 -0.24
C GLU A 17 10.13 8.11 -0.06
N ALA A 18 9.73 7.84 1.18
CA ALA A 18 8.48 7.12 1.48
C ALA A 18 7.25 7.86 0.94
N LEU A 19 7.20 9.19 1.08
CA LEU A 19 6.14 10.03 0.52
C LEU A 19 6.13 10.00 -1.00
N LYS A 20 7.30 10.03 -1.64
CA LYS A 20 7.41 9.92 -3.11
C LYS A 20 6.89 8.56 -3.59
N ALA A 21 7.26 7.47 -2.93
CA ALA A 21 6.80 6.12 -3.24
C ALA A 21 5.28 5.98 -3.07
N ALA A 22 4.71 6.56 -2.01
CA ALA A 22 3.27 6.54 -1.78
C ALA A 22 2.49 7.30 -2.86
N ARG A 23 3.04 8.41 -3.38
CA ARG A 23 2.41 9.19 -4.46
C ARG A 23 2.41 8.45 -5.80
N LEU A 24 3.49 7.72 -6.14
CA LEU A 24 3.59 6.97 -7.40
C LEU A 24 2.49 5.91 -7.56
N LYS A 25 2.01 5.32 -6.46
CA LYS A 25 0.90 4.35 -6.47
C LYS A 25 -0.43 4.93 -6.96
N LYS A 26 -0.58 6.25 -7.04
CA LYS A 26 -1.83 6.88 -7.51
C LYS A 26 -2.01 6.86 -9.03
N ASN A 27 -0.94 6.60 -9.80
CA ASN A 27 -1.00 6.57 -11.27
C ASN A 27 -1.20 5.16 -11.86
N GLU A 28 -1.66 4.20 -11.05
CA GLU A 28 -1.91 2.85 -11.54
C GLU A 28 -3.14 2.79 -12.46
N ALA A 29 -3.10 1.88 -13.44
CA ALA A 29 -4.22 1.65 -14.34
C ALA A 29 -5.50 1.27 -13.56
N PRO A 30 -6.68 1.69 -14.04
CA PRO A 30 -7.93 1.33 -13.41
C PRO A 30 -8.12 -0.19 -13.38
N SER A 31 -8.86 -0.64 -12.38
CA SER A 31 -9.21 -2.04 -12.21
C SER A 31 -10.07 -2.54 -13.36
N THR A 32 -9.93 -3.82 -13.68
CA THR A 32 -10.84 -4.54 -14.59
C THR A 32 -12.18 -4.86 -13.92
N GLY A 33 -12.31 -4.61 -12.61
CA GLY A 33 -13.49 -4.94 -11.82
C GLY A 33 -13.51 -6.38 -11.31
N VAL A 34 -12.46 -7.16 -11.56
CA VAL A 34 -12.33 -8.56 -11.14
C VAL A 34 -11.19 -8.71 -10.13
N CYS A 35 -11.46 -9.43 -9.04
CA CYS A 35 -10.50 -9.71 -7.98
C CYS A 35 -9.38 -10.60 -8.51
N ARG A 36 -8.12 -10.21 -8.31
CA ARG A 36 -6.95 -11.00 -8.75
C ARG A 36 -6.69 -12.26 -7.93
N SER A 37 -7.36 -12.43 -6.78
CA SER A 37 -7.12 -13.57 -5.89
C SER A 37 -8.19 -14.65 -6.00
N CYS A 38 -9.47 -14.25 -5.98
CA CYS A 38 -10.59 -15.19 -6.02
C CYS A 38 -11.38 -15.15 -7.34
N GLU A 39 -10.99 -14.27 -8.27
CA GLU A 39 -11.63 -14.12 -9.60
C GLU A 39 -13.11 -13.66 -9.57
N GLU A 40 -13.63 -13.34 -8.39
CA GLU A 40 -14.96 -12.74 -8.21
C GLU A 40 -14.98 -11.24 -8.53
N LEU A 41 -16.18 -10.69 -8.75
CA LEU A 41 -16.35 -9.26 -8.99
C LEU A 41 -15.99 -8.43 -7.75
N ILE A 42 -15.25 -7.34 -7.96
CA ILE A 42 -14.97 -6.36 -6.92
C ILE A 42 -16.22 -5.51 -6.69
N GLU A 43 -16.50 -5.23 -5.43
CA GLU A 43 -17.65 -4.48 -4.98
C GLU A 43 -17.68 -3.10 -5.64
N ALA A 44 -18.81 -2.77 -6.29
CA ALA A 44 -18.94 -1.52 -7.04
C ALA A 44 -18.70 -0.27 -6.16
N GLU A 45 -19.02 -0.32 -4.87
CA GLU A 45 -18.70 0.74 -3.92
C GLU A 45 -17.20 0.90 -3.69
N ARG A 46 -16.45 -0.20 -3.60
CA ARG A 46 -14.97 -0.15 -3.51
C ARG A 46 -14.36 0.43 -4.77
N LEU A 47 -14.84 0.06 -5.96
CA LEU A 47 -14.34 0.62 -7.23
C LEU A 47 -14.67 2.11 -7.39
N ARG A 48 -15.80 2.58 -6.85
CA ARG A 48 -16.16 4.01 -6.83
C ARG A 48 -15.19 4.82 -5.98
N ILE A 49 -14.79 4.30 -4.82
CA ILE A 49 -13.86 4.98 -3.90
C ILE A 49 -12.41 4.83 -4.37
N ASN A 50 -12.05 3.63 -4.81
CA ASN A 50 -10.72 3.26 -5.29
C ASN A 50 -10.81 2.55 -6.65
N PRO A 51 -10.77 3.33 -7.76
CA PRO A 51 -10.87 2.79 -9.11
C PRO A 51 -9.73 1.83 -9.49
N THR A 52 -8.63 1.81 -8.75
CA THR A 52 -7.47 0.94 -9.01
C THR A 52 -7.46 -0.32 -8.12
N ALA A 53 -8.52 -0.56 -7.33
CA ALA A 53 -8.61 -1.72 -6.44
C ALA A 53 -8.47 -3.04 -7.21
N ARG A 54 -7.54 -3.91 -6.77
CA ARG A 54 -7.24 -5.21 -7.42
C ARG A 54 -7.84 -6.43 -6.72
N LEU A 55 -8.34 -6.24 -5.51
CA LEU A 55 -8.88 -7.30 -4.66
C LEU A 55 -10.26 -6.89 -4.16
N CYS A 56 -11.16 -7.87 -3.99
CA CYS A 56 -12.41 -7.69 -3.24
C CYS A 56 -12.13 -7.36 -1.77
N ALA A 57 -13.18 -7.05 -1.01
CA ALA A 57 -13.04 -6.67 0.40
C ALA A 57 -12.36 -7.76 1.24
N GLU A 58 -12.77 -9.00 1.05
CA GLU A 58 -12.29 -10.15 1.84
C GLU A 58 -10.81 -10.44 1.57
N CYS A 59 -10.43 -10.64 0.30
CA CYS A 59 -9.04 -10.91 -0.06
C CYS A 59 -8.11 -9.75 0.31
N ALA A 60 -8.59 -8.50 0.28
CA ALA A 60 -7.78 -7.36 0.72
C ALA A 60 -7.54 -7.37 2.24
N ALA A 61 -8.53 -7.77 3.04
CA ALA A 61 -8.39 -7.89 4.49
C ALA A 61 -7.41 -9.01 4.86
N GLU A 62 -7.48 -10.14 4.16
CA GLU A 62 -6.55 -11.26 4.34
C GLU A 62 -5.12 -10.90 3.95
N ASP A 63 -4.94 -10.21 2.81
CA ASP A 63 -3.63 -9.70 2.37
C ASP A 63 -3.05 -8.72 3.40
N GLU A 64 -3.85 -7.79 3.92
CA GLU A 64 -3.38 -6.87 4.95
C GLU A 64 -3.00 -7.60 6.25
N ALA A 65 -3.79 -8.60 6.66
CA ALA A 65 -3.50 -9.41 7.83
C ALA A 65 -2.24 -10.27 7.65
N SER A 66 -2.01 -10.83 6.47
CA SER A 66 -0.81 -11.63 6.16
C SER A 66 0.45 -10.75 6.19
N ARG A 67 0.39 -9.56 5.59
CA ARG A 67 1.49 -8.57 5.60
C ARG A 67 1.80 -8.10 7.01
N LYS A 68 0.77 -7.81 7.82
CA LYS A 68 0.95 -7.46 9.24
C LYS A 68 1.62 -8.58 10.04
N ARG A 69 1.24 -9.83 9.79
CA ARG A 69 1.89 -10.99 10.42
C ARG A 69 3.35 -11.09 10.00
N ALA A 70 3.64 -11.04 8.70
CA ALA A 70 5.00 -11.10 8.18
C ALA A 70 5.92 -10.03 8.80
N HIS A 71 5.42 -8.80 8.96
CA HIS A 71 6.15 -7.72 9.63
C HIS A 71 6.37 -7.93 11.13
N ARG A 72 5.59 -8.78 11.80
CA ARG A 72 5.79 -9.10 13.23
C ARG A 72 6.78 -10.24 13.46
N VAL A 73 6.99 -11.12 12.47
CA VAL A 73 7.89 -12.29 12.62
C VAL A 73 9.32 -11.99 12.12
N GLY A 74 9.53 -10.83 11.49
CA GLY A 74 10.85 -10.37 11.07
C GLY A 74 11.05 -8.91 11.47
N GLY A 75 11.70 -8.71 12.61
CA GLY A 75 12.25 -7.45 13.10
C GLY A 75 13.56 -7.75 13.81
#